data_AF-A0A8H3GQB3-F1
#
_entry.id   AF-A0A8H3GQB3-F1
#
_cell.length_a   1.000
_cell.length_b   1.000
_cell.length_c   1.000
_cell.angle_alpha   90.00
_cell.angle_beta   90.00
_cell.angle_gamma   90.00
#
_symmetry.space_group_name_H-M   'P 1'
#
loop_
_entity.id
_entity.type
_entity.pdbx_description
1 polymer ?
#
loop_
_entity_poly.entity_id
_entity_poly.type
_entity_poly.pdbx_seq_one_letter_code
_entity_poly.pdbx_strand_id
1 'polypeptide(L)'
;MSSLSPPQYVLVSQYPFPTEGDVEGSRNILAHPQIHYQYADDPPTAIPMSLPADAQVLYLDFDPSNPSHTQVRSASNTMFATELAVVDAAGASAAEHPHLYVISTGELGSKGIPENDPKLALHDYRERLSAARHMIGTLSSHSKLEAKS
;
A
#
# COMPACT_ATOMS: atom_id res chain seq x y z
N MET A 1 -29.92 -6.93 -16.12
CA MET A 1 -29.36 -6.42 -14.85
C MET A 1 -27.89 -6.75 -14.90
N SER A 2 -27.04 -5.76 -15.09
CA SER A 2 -25.61 -5.94 -15.32
C SER A 2 -24.97 -6.48 -14.04
N SER A 3 -24.70 -7.78 -14.01
CA SER A 3 -23.83 -8.39 -13.01
C SER A 3 -22.40 -8.00 -13.38
N LEU A 4 -22.02 -6.75 -13.09
CA LEU A 4 -20.64 -6.31 -13.29
C LEU A 4 -19.76 -7.23 -12.44
N SER A 5 -18.89 -7.97 -13.13
CA SER A 5 -17.80 -8.70 -12.50
C SER A 5 -17.12 -7.74 -11.53
N PRO A 6 -16.82 -8.19 -10.32
CA PRO A 6 -16.17 -7.31 -9.36
C PRO A 6 -14.84 -6.76 -9.88
N PRO A 7 -14.35 -5.64 -9.32
CA PRO A 7 -13.10 -5.06 -9.77
C PRO A 7 -12.00 -6.10 -9.63
N GLN A 8 -11.21 -6.31 -10.68
CA GLN A 8 -10.06 -7.21 -10.61
C GLN A 8 -8.89 -6.52 -9.92
N TYR A 9 -8.87 -5.18 -9.93
CA TYR A 9 -7.87 -4.41 -9.24
C TYR A 9 -8.39 -3.02 -8.86
N VAL A 10 -7.90 -2.54 -7.73
CA VAL A 10 -8.16 -1.22 -7.16
C VAL A 10 -6.85 -0.48 -7.10
N LEU A 11 -6.78 0.65 -7.81
CA LEU A 11 -5.64 1.54 -7.79
C LEU A 11 -5.86 2.59 -6.69
N VAL A 12 -4.90 2.69 -5.79
CA VAL A 12 -4.92 3.62 -4.66
C VAL A 12 -3.73 4.56 -4.82
N SER A 13 -3.98 5.86 -4.94
CA SER A 13 -2.94 6.87 -4.99
C SER A 13 -3.03 7.83 -3.80
N GLN A 14 -1.86 8.24 -3.33
CA GLN A 14 -1.68 9.26 -2.31
C GLN A 14 -0.61 10.24 -2.79
N TYR A 15 -0.79 11.51 -2.45
CA TYR A 15 0.19 12.53 -2.76
C TYR A 15 1.04 12.76 -1.52
N PRO A 16 2.38 12.73 -1.62
CA PRO A 16 3.21 13.18 -0.52
C PRO A 16 2.83 14.63 -0.24
N PHE A 17 2.64 14.99 1.03
CA PHE A 17 2.46 16.38 1.43
C PHE A 17 3.84 16.97 1.67
N PRO A 18 4.39 17.82 0.78
CA PRO A 18 5.56 18.61 1.13
C PRO A 18 5.10 19.74 2.05
N THR A 19 5.68 19.86 3.24
CA THR A 19 5.76 21.15 3.90
C THR A 19 7.23 21.47 4.10
N GLU A 20 7.77 22.35 3.24
CA GLU A 20 9.04 23.01 3.55
C GLU A 20 8.89 23.75 4.89
N GLY A 21 9.75 23.41 5.85
CA GLY A 21 9.77 24.03 7.17
C GLY A 21 9.06 23.24 8.28
N ASP A 22 8.74 21.97 8.05
CA ASP A 22 8.09 21.17 9.09
C ASP A 22 9.08 20.66 10.14
N VAL A 23 8.94 21.21 11.33
CA VAL A 23 9.72 20.91 12.52
C VAL A 23 9.59 19.42 12.85
N GLU A 24 10.75 18.78 13.07
CA GLU A 24 10.91 17.38 13.51
C GLU A 24 9.84 16.96 14.54
N GLY A 25 8.80 16.30 14.05
CA GLY A 25 7.73 15.75 14.86
C GLY A 25 6.82 14.94 13.97
N SER A 26 6.74 13.63 14.23
CA SER A 26 5.92 12.66 13.50
C SER A 26 4.49 13.17 13.29
N ARG A 27 4.22 13.84 12.17
CA ARG A 27 2.87 14.29 11.84
C ARG A 27 2.08 13.06 11.42
N ASN A 28 1.19 12.58 12.29
CA ASN A 28 0.10 11.68 11.87
C ASN A 28 -0.88 12.49 11.03
N ILE A 29 -0.61 12.59 9.73
CA ILE A 29 -1.49 13.24 8.76
C ILE A 29 -2.52 12.20 8.33
N LEU A 30 -3.79 12.47 8.61
CA LEU A 30 -4.90 11.70 8.05
C LEU A 30 -5.22 12.28 6.68
N ALA A 31 -4.82 11.58 5.63
CA ALA A 31 -5.10 11.94 4.26
C ALA A 31 -6.05 10.92 3.62
N HIS A 32 -6.93 11.41 2.75
CA HIS A 32 -7.79 10.53 1.96
C HIS A 32 -7.08 10.15 0.67
N PRO A 33 -6.82 8.85 0.43
CA PRO A 33 -6.30 8.41 -0.85
C PRO A 33 -7.34 8.63 -1.95
N GLN A 34 -6.85 8.87 -3.16
CA GLN A 34 -7.66 8.79 -4.35
C GLN A 34 -7.74 7.31 -4.77
N ILE A 35 -8.96 6.78 -4.83
CA ILE A 35 -9.22 5.39 -5.17
C ILE A 35 -9.84 5.33 -6.57
N HIS A 36 -9.29 4.49 -7.42
CA HIS A 36 -9.79 4.20 -8.75
C HIS A 36 -10.00 2.69 -8.89
N TYR A 37 -11.20 2.31 -9.34
CA TYR A 37 -11.56 0.92 -9.57
C TYR A 37 -11.38 0.61 -11.05
N GLN A 38 -10.77 -0.52 -11.36
CA GLN A 38 -10.68 -0.99 -12.73
C GLN A 38 -11.15 -2.44 -12.84
N TYR A 39 -12.02 -2.66 -13.82
CA TYR A 39 -12.66 -3.93 -14.09
C TYR A 39 -11.90 -4.71 -15.15
N ALA A 40 -12.19 -6.01 -15.22
CA ALA A 40 -11.58 -6.94 -16.17
C ALA A 40 -11.75 -6.54 -17.64
N ASP A 41 -12.92 -5.96 -17.90
CA ASP A 41 -13.42 -5.56 -19.21
C ASP A 41 -13.10 -4.11 -19.55
N ASP A 42 -12.51 -3.36 -18.61
CA ASP A 42 -12.05 -2.01 -18.86
C ASP A 42 -10.82 -2.03 -19.79
N PRO A 43 -10.77 -1.14 -20.79
CA PRO A 43 -9.57 -1.02 -21.62
C PRO A 43 -8.38 -0.57 -20.75
N PRO A 44 -7.13 -0.91 -21.12
CA PRO A 44 -5.94 -0.45 -20.40
C PRO A 44 -5.83 1.08 -20.28
N THR A 45 -6.50 1.82 -21.17
CA THR A 45 -6.58 3.28 -21.17
C THR A 45 -7.67 3.84 -20.25
N ALA A 46 -8.41 2.98 -19.54
CA ALA A 46 -9.51 3.40 -18.68
C ALA A 46 -9.04 4.13 -17.41
N ILE A 47 -7.77 3.99 -17.02
CA ILE A 47 -7.18 4.74 -15.90
C ILE A 47 -7.06 6.20 -16.34
N PRO A 48 -7.95 7.10 -15.92
CA PRO A 48 -7.99 8.49 -16.38
C PRO A 48 -7.09 9.39 -15.51
N MET A 49 -6.25 8.80 -14.66
CA MET A 49 -5.54 9.54 -13.62
C MET A 49 -4.28 10.18 -14.20
N SER A 50 -4.34 11.49 -14.43
CA SER A 50 -3.15 12.31 -14.46
C SER A 50 -2.63 12.42 -13.03
N LEU A 51 -1.66 11.56 -12.69
CA LEU A 51 -0.99 11.59 -11.40
C LEU A 51 0.23 12.53 -11.49
N PRO A 52 0.41 13.44 -10.52
CA PRO A 52 1.69 14.09 -10.24
C PRO A 52 2.86 13.10 -10.21
N ALA A 53 4.05 13.57 -10.60
CA ALA A 53 5.25 12.74 -10.68
C ALA A 53 5.71 12.18 -9.32
N ASP A 54 5.30 12.83 -8.23
CA ASP A 54 5.58 12.47 -6.85
C ASP A 54 4.48 11.60 -6.22
N ALA A 55 3.41 11.28 -6.95
CA ALA A 55 2.33 10.44 -6.44
C ALA A 55 2.84 9.06 -6.01
N GLN A 56 2.45 8.67 -4.79
CA GLN A 56 2.64 7.35 -4.26
C GLN A 56 1.45 6.47 -4.67
N VAL A 57 1.70 5.31 -5.25
CA VAL A 57 0.71 4.51 -5.96
C VAL A 57 0.81 3.05 -5.52
N LEU A 58 -0.33 2.48 -5.17
CA LEU A 58 -0.52 1.09 -4.79
C LEU A 58 -1.60 0.44 -5.66
N TYR A 59 -1.40 -0.82 -6.00
CA TYR A 59 -2.40 -1.68 -6.62
C TYR A 59 -2.89 -2.68 -5.59
N LEU A 60 -4.20 -2.86 -5.51
CA LEU A 60 -4.84 -3.91 -4.75
C LEU A 60 -5.53 -4.83 -5.75
N ASP A 61 -4.93 -5.99 -6.03
CA ASP A 61 -5.52 -7.03 -6.87
C ASP A 61 -6.66 -7.67 -6.06
N PHE A 62 -7.86 -7.16 -6.26
CA PHE A 62 -9.02 -7.44 -5.43
C PHE A 62 -9.78 -8.67 -5.94
N ASP A 63 -10.01 -9.62 -5.04
CA ASP A 63 -10.88 -10.77 -5.30
C ASP A 63 -11.97 -10.82 -4.22
N PRO A 64 -13.22 -10.43 -4.54
CA PRO A 64 -14.30 -10.51 -3.55
C PRO A 64 -14.86 -11.91 -3.38
N SER A 65 -14.57 -12.82 -4.31
CA SER A 65 -14.96 -14.22 -4.15
C SER A 65 -14.08 -14.89 -3.10
N ASN A 66 -12.84 -14.41 -2.99
CA ASN A 66 -11.88 -14.88 -2.01
C ASN A 66 -11.01 -13.72 -1.46
N PRO A 67 -11.43 -13.07 -0.37
CA PRO A 67 -10.66 -12.01 0.28
C PRO A 67 -9.22 -12.40 0.62
N SER A 68 -8.95 -13.69 0.88
CA SER A 68 -7.60 -14.18 1.19
C SER A 68 -6.66 -14.22 -0.03
N HIS A 69 -7.20 -14.15 -1.25
CA HIS A 69 -6.44 -14.00 -2.49
C HIS A 69 -6.19 -12.55 -2.87
N THR A 70 -6.78 -11.59 -2.15
CA THR A 70 -6.51 -10.17 -2.41
C THR A 70 -5.05 -9.86 -2.07
N GLN A 71 -4.35 -9.21 -2.99
CA GLN A 71 -2.94 -8.86 -2.82
C GLN A 71 -2.73 -7.37 -3.02
N VAL A 72 -1.74 -6.81 -2.33
CA VAL A 72 -1.33 -5.41 -2.50
C VAL A 72 0.08 -5.34 -3.08
N ARG A 73 0.28 -4.42 -4.02
CA ARG A 73 1.54 -4.18 -4.72
C ARG A 73 1.82 -2.69 -4.76
N SER A 74 3.08 -2.31 -4.78
CA SER A 74 3.48 -0.91 -4.90
C SER A 74 3.99 -0.61 -6.30
N ALA A 75 3.57 0.53 -6.85
CA ALA A 75 4.05 1.06 -8.12
C ALA A 75 5.10 2.15 -7.94
N SER A 76 5.30 2.62 -6.70
CA SER A 76 6.18 3.74 -6.37
C SER A 76 7.53 3.28 -5.85
N ASN A 77 8.57 4.10 -6.11
CA ASN A 77 9.93 3.83 -5.65
C ASN A 77 10.18 4.28 -4.21
N THR A 78 9.32 5.14 -3.67
CA THR A 78 9.49 5.79 -2.36
C THR A 78 8.60 5.18 -1.27
N MET A 79 7.58 4.42 -1.64
CA MET A 79 6.63 3.79 -0.72
C MET A 79 6.38 2.35 -1.15
N PHE A 80 6.43 1.43 -0.19
CA PHE A 80 6.17 0.00 -0.39
C PHE A 80 5.10 -0.50 0.57
N ALA A 81 4.21 -1.36 0.09
CA ALA A 81 3.25 -2.05 0.93
C ALA A 81 3.97 -3.16 1.71
N THR A 82 3.78 -3.16 3.03
CA THR A 82 4.39 -4.14 3.93
C THR A 82 3.42 -5.25 4.29
N GLU A 83 2.14 -4.91 4.44
CA GLU A 83 1.11 -5.82 4.92
C GLU A 83 -0.26 -5.42 4.36
N LEU A 84 -1.10 -6.43 4.16
CA LEU A 84 -2.53 -6.28 3.91
C LEU A 84 -3.28 -7.08 4.97
N ALA A 85 -4.07 -6.38 5.79
CA ALA A 85 -4.96 -6.98 6.77
C ALA A 85 -6.41 -6.79 6.36
N VAL A 86 -7.22 -7.83 6.53
CA VAL A 86 -8.68 -7.76 6.38
C VAL A 86 -9.29 -7.80 7.77
N VAL A 87 -10.00 -6.74 8.14
CA VAL A 87 -10.64 -6.60 9.45
C VAL A 87 -12.13 -6.36 9.29
N ASP A 88 -12.92 -6.70 10.29
CA ASP A 88 -14.35 -6.44 10.25
C ASP A 88 -14.64 -4.93 10.30
N ALA A 89 -15.56 -4.48 9.44
CA ALA A 89 -15.96 -3.10 9.36
C ALA A 89 -16.86 -2.73 10.56
N ALA A 90 -16.26 -2.19 11.61
CA ALA A 90 -16.99 -1.75 12.79
C ALA A 90 -18.05 -0.69 12.43
N GLY A 91 -19.33 -0.99 12.70
CA GLY A 91 -20.45 -0.08 12.44
C GLY A 91 -21.05 -0.17 11.03
N ALA A 92 -20.49 -0.99 10.12
CA ALA A 92 -21.14 -1.32 8.86
C ALA A 92 -22.15 -2.47 9.06
N SER A 93 -23.26 -2.43 8.33
CA SER A 93 -24.15 -3.59 8.25
C SER A 93 -23.36 -4.75 7.65
N ALA A 94 -23.26 -5.86 8.37
CA ALA A 94 -22.58 -7.08 7.90
C ALA A 94 -23.16 -7.63 6.58
N ALA A 95 -24.35 -7.16 6.18
CA ALA A 95 -25.01 -7.54 4.94
C ALA A 95 -24.48 -6.83 3.68
N GLU A 96 -23.82 -5.66 3.80
CA GLU A 96 -23.46 -4.83 2.64
C GLU A 96 -21.94 -4.74 2.46
N HIS A 97 -21.19 -4.42 3.53
CA HIS A 97 -19.75 -4.24 3.48
C HIS A 97 -19.11 -4.77 4.77
N PRO A 98 -18.94 -6.09 4.91
CA PRO A 98 -18.51 -6.70 6.17
C PRO A 98 -17.04 -6.45 6.52
N HIS A 99 -16.21 -6.06 5.55
CA HIS A 99 -14.76 -6.03 5.71
C HIS A 99 -14.12 -4.71 5.29
N LEU A 100 -13.06 -4.34 6.01
CA LEU A 100 -12.12 -3.27 5.69
C LEU A 100 -10.77 -3.87 5.31
N TYR A 101 -10.18 -3.35 4.24
CA TYR A 101 -8.83 -3.68 3.82
C TYR A 101 -7.88 -2.61 4.34
N VAL A 102 -6.98 -2.99 5.24
CA VAL A 102 -5.99 -2.12 5.85
C VAL A 102 -4.64 -2.43 5.22
N ILE A 103 -4.12 -1.48 4.44
CA ILE A 103 -2.79 -1.58 3.84
C ILE A 103 -1.81 -0.85 4.74
N SER A 104 -0.81 -1.57 5.24
CA SER A 104 0.34 -0.94 5.89
C SER A 104 1.41 -0.64 4.86
N THR A 105 1.98 0.55 4.95
CA THR A 105 3.03 1.01 4.04
C THR A 105 4.29 1.39 4.82
N GLY A 106 5.44 1.17 4.20
CA GLY A 106 6.73 1.70 4.63
C GLY A 106 7.25 2.67 3.57
N GLU A 107 8.08 3.62 4.00
CA GLU A 107 8.77 4.55 3.10
C GLU A 107 10.23 4.17 2.95
N LEU A 108 10.74 4.21 1.71
CA LEU A 108 12.16 4.11 1.42
C LEU A 108 12.77 5.52 1.39
N GLY A 109 12.63 6.25 2.48
CA GLY A 109 13.28 7.55 2.63
C GLY A 109 14.74 7.36 3.01
N SER A 110 15.67 7.90 2.23
CA SER A 110 16.97 8.32 2.77
C SER A 110 16.72 9.49 3.73
N LYS A 111 16.12 9.22 4.90
CA LYS A 111 16.09 10.21 5.99
C LYS A 111 17.54 10.60 6.18
N GLY A 112 17.86 11.86 5.87
CA GLY A 112 19.19 12.42 6.12
C GLY A 112 19.58 11.99 7.53
N ILE A 113 20.74 11.36 7.66
CA ILE A 113 21.24 10.88 8.95
C ILE A 113 21.03 12.04 9.92
N PRO A 114 20.25 11.89 11.01
CA PRO A 114 20.26 12.89 12.06
C PRO A 114 21.67 12.83 12.64
N GLU A 115 22.55 13.69 12.14
CA GLU A 115 24.00 13.62 12.32
C GLU A 115 24.45 13.89 13.77
N ASN A 116 23.50 13.92 14.72
CA ASN A 116 23.76 14.34 16.10
C ASN A 116 23.34 13.35 17.20
N ASP A 117 22.72 12.20 16.90
CA ASP A 117 22.53 11.14 17.92
C ASP A 117 22.79 9.72 17.37
N PRO A 118 23.92 9.08 17.73
CA PRO A 118 24.26 7.74 17.26
C PRO A 118 23.28 6.66 17.74
N LYS A 119 22.54 6.87 18.84
CA LYS A 119 21.53 5.92 19.31
C LYS A 119 20.30 5.95 18.43
N LEU A 120 19.89 7.15 18.02
CA LEU A 120 18.75 7.35 17.12
C LEU A 120 19.06 6.79 15.73
N ALA A 121 20.27 7.02 15.22
CA ALA A 121 20.74 6.43 13.96
C ALA A 121 20.73 4.89 14.00
N LEU A 122 21.16 4.29 15.11
CA LEU A 122 21.14 2.83 15.27
C LEU A 122 19.71 2.28 15.39
N HIS A 123 18.79 3.00 16.04
CA HIS A 123 17.38 2.64 16.10
C HIS A 123 16.75 2.63 14.70
N ASP A 124 16.91 3.74 13.96
CA ASP A 124 16.40 3.91 12.59
C ASP A 124 16.97 2.83 11.65
N TYR A 125 18.27 2.56 11.75
CA TYR A 125 18.90 1.48 10.98
C TYR A 125 18.32 0.10 11.30
N ARG A 126 18.05 -0.21 12.58
CA ARG A 126 17.44 -1.48 12.99
C ARG A 126 16.02 -1.63 12.47
N GLU A 127 15.26 -0.55 12.51
CA GLU A 127 13.89 -0.51 12.00
C GLU A 127 13.86 -0.76 10.49
N ARG A 128 14.70 -0.05 9.71
CA ARG A 128 14.84 -0.28 8.26
C ARG A 128 15.32 -1.69 7.93
N LEU A 129 16.29 -2.22 8.68
CA LEU A 129 16.75 -3.60 8.51
C LEU A 129 15.62 -4.60 8.76
N SER A 130 14.76 -4.35 9.75
CA SER A 130 13.59 -5.18 10.02
C SER A 130 12.62 -5.18 8.84
N ALA A 131 12.28 -3.99 8.34
CA ALA A 131 11.41 -3.83 7.18
C ALA A 131 12.00 -4.52 5.92
N ALA A 132 13.30 -4.32 5.65
CA ALA A 132 13.98 -4.96 4.52
C ALA A 132 14.00 -6.49 4.64
N ARG A 133 14.23 -7.03 5.84
CA ARG A 133 14.18 -8.49 6.09
C ARG A 133 12.79 -9.06 5.87
N HIS A 134 11.75 -8.35 6.29
CA HIS A 134 10.38 -8.75 5.99
C HIS A 134 10.12 -8.81 4.49
N MET A 135 10.55 -7.82 3.72
CA MET A 135 10.43 -7.85 2.24
C MET A 135 11.15 -9.03 1.59
N ILE A 136 12.38 -9.36 2.05
CA ILE A 136 13.13 -10.50 1.49
C ILE A 136 12.43 -11.83 1.84
N GLY A 137 11.88 -11.94 3.05
CA GLY A 137 11.13 -13.13 3.48
C GLY A 137 9.83 -13.35 2.70
N THR A 138 9.10 -12.27 2.38
CA THR A 138 7.86 -12.36 1.59
C THR A 138 8.15 -12.70 0.12
N LEU A 139 9.19 -12.11 -0.49
CA LEU A 139 9.64 -12.45 -1.85
C LEU A 139 10.12 -13.91 -1.96
N SER A 140 10.83 -14.42 -0.95
CA SER A 140 11.28 -15.82 -0.91
C SER A 140 10.15 -16.82 -0.69
N SER A 141 9.02 -16.39 -0.15
CA SER A 141 7.82 -17.23 0.01
C SER A 141 6.99 -17.28 -1.27
N HIS A 142 6.93 -16.17 -2.02
CA HIS A 142 6.31 -16.11 -3.35
C HIS A 142 7.05 -16.97 -4.39
N SER A 143 8.40 -16.94 -4.41
CA SER A 143 9.19 -17.73 -5.38
C SER A 143 9.09 -19.25 -5.18
N LYS A 144 8.72 -19.71 -3.97
CA LYS A 144 8.54 -21.13 -3.65
C LYS A 144 7.17 -21.67 -4.05
N LEU A 145 6.17 -20.80 -4.23
CA LEU A 145 4.82 -21.17 -4.67
C LEU A 145 4.73 -21.25 -6.20
N GLU A 146 5.51 -20.47 -6.95
CA GLU A 146 5.55 -20.59 -8.43
C GLU A 146 6.35 -21.81 -8.93
N ALA A 147 7.33 -22.31 -8.16
CA ALA A 147 8.16 -23.45 -8.58
C ALA A 147 7.48 -24.83 -8.39
N LYS A 148 6.19 -24.87 -8.05
CA LYS A 148 5.45 -26.10 -7.75
C LYS A 148 4.20 -26.33 -8.60
N SER A 149 3.96 -25.50 -9.62
CA SER A 149 2.91 -25.73 -10.62
C SER A 149 3.43 -26.34 -11.91
#